data_AF-A0A843HYW6-F1
#
_entry.id   AF-A0A843HYW6-F1
#
_cell.length_a   1.000
_cell.length_b   1.000
_cell.length_c   1.000
_cell.angle_alpha   90.00
_cell.angle_beta   90.00
_cell.angle_gamma   90.00
#
_symmetry.space_group_name_H-M   'P 1'
#
loop_
_entity.id
_entity.type
_entity.pdbx_description
1 polymer ?
#
loop_
_entity_poly.entity_id
_entity_poly.type
_entity_poly.pdbx_seq_one_letter_code
_entity_poly.pdbx_strand_id
1 'polypeptide(L)'
;MLTFNTPAALAVGRRGSRIAVYDLEGARFFNVDVATDAELAEVGVEGLELRAHMALASFSTSIAKAAAVDGDVYILDSKGLRPIKKIKITLNNIKMKEYGSWEDIWNKLLIIRGRSSALVLGVSRAGSLLHVNFARSDEAHIKAALNALEMLGKFGDVSVACSCRLGPVPIEILSRRKTDYILVKIYMNTASDHGDRVLVIRWAGGNIYKRLVGSLNELNKFIEEVI
;
A
#
# COMPACT_ATOMS: atom_id res chain seq x y z
N MET A 1 2.94 -7.24 -10.61
CA MET A 1 2.43 -8.00 -9.42
C MET A 1 3.14 -9.33 -9.32
N LEU A 2 3.58 -9.70 -8.12
CA LEU A 2 4.14 -11.02 -7.79
C LEU A 2 3.16 -11.82 -6.92
N THR A 3 3.17 -13.15 -7.04
CA THR A 3 2.26 -14.03 -6.32
C THR A 3 3.00 -15.20 -5.68
N PHE A 4 2.67 -15.50 -4.41
CA PHE A 4 3.33 -16.51 -3.59
C PHE A 4 2.30 -17.40 -2.89
N ASN A 5 2.61 -18.68 -2.69
CA ASN A 5 1.81 -19.55 -1.83
C ASN A 5 2.08 -19.22 -0.36
N THR A 6 1.05 -19.30 0.49
CA THR A 6 1.26 -19.18 1.94
C THR A 6 1.47 -20.51 2.65
N PRO A 7 2.26 -20.53 3.75
CA PRO A 7 2.92 -19.37 4.36
C PRO A 7 4.04 -18.80 3.49
N ALA A 8 4.19 -17.47 3.51
CA ALA A 8 5.18 -16.75 2.72
C ALA A 8 5.92 -15.76 3.61
N ALA A 9 7.25 -15.72 3.48
CA ALA A 9 8.10 -14.69 4.05
C ALA A 9 8.94 -14.09 2.92
N LEU A 10 8.86 -12.77 2.77
CA LEU A 10 9.47 -12.02 1.68
C LEU A 10 10.30 -10.87 2.24
N ALA A 11 11.39 -10.56 1.57
CA ALA A 11 12.17 -9.35 1.81
C ALA A 11 12.16 -8.48 0.56
N VAL A 12 11.84 -7.19 0.71
CA VAL A 12 11.80 -6.22 -0.38
C VAL A 12 12.96 -5.26 -0.21
N GLY A 13 13.71 -5.04 -1.29
CA GLY A 13 14.80 -4.07 -1.35
C GLY A 13 15.26 -3.89 -2.77
N ARG A 14 16.54 -3.58 -2.97
CA ARG A 14 17.18 -3.55 -4.29
C ARG A 14 18.26 -4.61 -4.42
N ARG A 15 18.49 -5.06 -5.66
CA ARG A 15 19.66 -5.84 -6.05
C ARG A 15 20.26 -5.17 -7.29
N GLY A 16 21.46 -4.63 -7.14
CA GLY A 16 22.02 -3.70 -8.12
C GLY A 16 21.14 -2.45 -8.26
N SER A 17 20.69 -2.15 -9.49
CA SER A 17 19.82 -1.01 -9.83
C SER A 17 18.33 -1.34 -9.89
N ARG A 18 17.92 -2.58 -9.57
CA ARG A 18 16.53 -3.03 -9.70
C ARG A 18 15.90 -3.28 -8.33
N ILE A 19 14.59 -3.07 -8.25
CA ILE A 19 13.78 -3.53 -7.12
C ILE A 19 13.80 -5.06 -7.15
N ALA A 20 14.04 -5.66 -5.99
CA ALA A 20 14.09 -7.10 -5.83
C ALA A 20 13.24 -7.55 -4.63
N VAL A 21 12.59 -8.69 -4.80
CA VAL A 21 11.89 -9.42 -3.75
C VAL A 21 12.60 -10.75 -3.53
N TYR A 22 13.10 -10.98 -2.33
CA TYR A 22 13.68 -12.25 -1.92
C TYR A 22 12.61 -13.10 -1.22
N ASP A 23 12.25 -14.22 -1.84
CA ASP A 23 11.39 -15.24 -1.26
C ASP A 23 12.23 -16.14 -0.35
N LEU A 24 12.03 -16.01 0.96
CA LEU A 24 12.84 -16.68 1.97
C LEU A 24 12.54 -18.18 2.09
N GLU A 25 11.30 -18.58 1.78
CA GLU A 25 10.89 -19.99 1.77
C GLU A 25 11.46 -20.70 0.54
N GLY A 26 11.42 -20.04 -0.62
CA GLY A 26 11.92 -20.56 -1.89
C GLY A 26 13.40 -20.28 -2.17
N ALA A 27 14.09 -19.53 -1.30
CA ALA A 27 15.47 -19.06 -1.47
C ALA A 27 15.77 -18.46 -2.86
N ARG A 28 14.85 -17.65 -3.39
CA ARG A 28 14.89 -17.13 -4.76
C ARG A 28 14.59 -15.65 -4.84
N PHE A 29 15.19 -14.97 -5.81
CA PHE A 29 14.98 -13.55 -6.06
C PHE A 29 14.05 -13.32 -7.25
N PHE A 30 13.20 -12.31 -7.13
CA PHE A 30 12.35 -11.80 -8.19
C PHE A 30 12.68 -10.33 -8.43
N ASN A 31 12.93 -9.96 -9.68
CA ASN A 31 13.06 -8.56 -10.04
C ASN A 31 11.68 -7.97 -10.33
N VAL A 32 11.49 -6.71 -9.96
CA VAL A 32 10.27 -5.95 -10.21
C VAL A 32 10.62 -4.77 -11.11
N ASP A 33 10.06 -4.76 -12.31
CA ASP A 33 10.29 -3.71 -13.29
C ASP A 33 9.30 -2.55 -13.07
N VAL A 34 9.62 -1.68 -12.12
CA VAL A 34 8.92 -0.41 -11.87
C VAL A 34 9.94 0.72 -11.92
N ALA A 35 9.72 1.69 -12.79
CA ALA A 35 10.57 2.87 -12.90
C ALA A 35 10.31 3.83 -11.72
N THR A 36 11.21 3.85 -10.74
CA THR A 36 11.14 4.72 -9.56
C THR A 36 12.54 5.08 -9.08
N ASP A 37 12.66 6.23 -8.42
CA ASP A 37 13.87 6.69 -7.74
C ASP A 37 13.83 6.45 -6.23
N ALA A 38 12.92 5.59 -5.75
CA ALA A 38 12.86 5.18 -4.34
C ALA A 38 14.21 4.61 -3.88
N GLU A 39 14.77 5.19 -2.81
CA GLU A 39 16.06 4.76 -2.26
C GLU A 39 15.86 3.49 -1.43
N LEU A 40 16.09 2.34 -2.07
CA LEU A 40 15.93 1.03 -1.45
C LEU A 40 17.25 0.53 -0.83
N ALA A 41 17.14 -0.10 0.34
CA ALA A 41 18.26 -0.83 0.92
C ALA A 41 18.52 -2.12 0.13
N GLU A 42 19.77 -2.58 0.14
CA GLU A 42 20.14 -3.82 -0.53
C GLU A 42 19.45 -5.02 0.13
N VAL A 43 18.96 -5.95 -0.69
CA VAL A 43 18.33 -7.18 -0.20
C VAL A 43 19.32 -8.34 -0.19
N GLY A 44 19.45 -9.01 0.95
CA GLY A 44 20.38 -10.10 1.12
C GLY A 44 20.36 -10.68 2.53
N VAL A 45 21.25 -11.63 2.77
CA VAL A 45 21.47 -12.22 4.10
C VAL A 45 22.91 -11.97 4.49
N GLU A 46 23.12 -11.38 5.66
CA GLU A 46 24.43 -11.12 6.24
C GLU A 46 24.53 -11.93 7.55
N GLY A 47 25.21 -13.08 7.48
CA GLY A 47 25.22 -14.05 8.59
C GLY A 47 23.82 -14.59 8.88
N LEU A 48 23.24 -14.21 10.03
CA LEU A 48 21.87 -14.57 10.42
C LEU A 48 20.86 -13.44 10.21
N GLU A 49 21.31 -12.27 9.78
CA GLU A 49 20.50 -11.07 9.66
C GLU A 49 19.98 -10.90 8.24
N LEU A 50 18.73 -10.49 8.13
CA LEU A 50 18.13 -10.11 6.86
C LEU A 50 18.46 -8.65 6.58
N ARG A 51 19.13 -8.38 5.46
CA ARG A 51 19.26 -7.04 4.87
C ARG A 51 18.10 -6.84 3.90
N ALA A 52 17.35 -5.76 4.08
CA ALA A 52 16.22 -5.41 3.22
C ALA A 52 15.78 -3.98 3.52
N HIS A 53 14.98 -3.38 2.63
CA HIS A 53 14.27 -2.15 2.98
C HIS A 53 13.06 -2.47 3.87
N MET A 54 12.34 -3.55 3.55
CA MET A 54 11.16 -4.02 4.25
C MET A 54 11.11 -5.55 4.25
N ALA A 55 10.53 -6.16 5.28
CA ALA A 55 10.10 -7.55 5.24
C ALA A 55 8.58 -7.66 5.30
N LEU A 56 8.06 -8.68 4.65
CA LEU A 56 6.64 -8.99 4.54
C LEU A 56 6.44 -10.47 4.88
N ALA A 57 5.34 -10.80 5.54
CA ALA A 57 5.00 -12.18 5.79
C ALA A 57 3.49 -12.42 5.84
N SER A 58 3.06 -13.61 5.47
CA SER A 58 1.65 -14.02 5.52
C SER A 58 1.53 -15.48 5.94
N PHE A 59 0.68 -15.77 6.92
CA PHE A 59 0.57 -17.10 7.55
C PHE A 59 -0.72 -17.83 7.24
N SER A 60 -1.78 -17.08 6.95
CA SER A 60 -3.13 -17.60 6.78
C SER A 60 -3.90 -16.71 5.81
N THR A 61 -5.14 -17.08 5.50
CA THR A 61 -6.01 -16.36 4.58
C THR A 61 -6.30 -14.91 5.01
N SER A 62 -6.13 -14.57 6.29
CA SER A 62 -6.49 -13.27 6.86
C SER A 62 -5.32 -12.47 7.47
N ILE A 63 -4.09 -13.00 7.47
CA ILE A 63 -2.96 -12.35 8.15
C ILE A 63 -1.86 -12.05 7.13
N ALA A 64 -1.61 -10.76 6.91
CA ALA A 64 -0.45 -10.24 6.19
C ALA A 64 0.19 -9.13 7.02
N LYS A 65 1.50 -9.24 7.24
CA LYS A 65 2.25 -8.34 8.12
C LYS A 65 3.51 -7.79 7.46
N ALA A 66 3.91 -6.58 7.84
CA ALA A 66 5.17 -5.95 7.42
C ALA A 66 5.96 -5.36 8.58
N ALA A 67 7.26 -5.28 8.39
CA ALA A 67 8.16 -4.45 9.19
C ALA A 67 9.16 -3.74 8.29
N ALA A 68 9.47 -2.50 8.63
CA ALA A 68 10.60 -1.78 8.05
C ALA A 68 11.91 -2.38 8.60
N VAL A 69 12.96 -2.44 7.80
CA VAL A 69 14.25 -3.03 8.20
C VAL A 69 15.34 -1.96 8.15
N ASP A 70 15.99 -1.78 7.00
CA ASP A 70 17.06 -0.80 6.82
C ASP A 70 16.54 0.53 6.23
N GLY A 71 15.27 0.62 5.87
CA GLY A 71 14.68 1.79 5.20
C GLY A 71 13.37 2.25 5.82
N ASP A 72 12.94 3.47 5.48
CA ASP A 72 11.68 4.04 5.96
C ASP A 72 10.51 3.63 5.07
N VAL A 73 9.54 2.95 5.68
CA VAL A 73 8.29 2.56 5.03
C VAL A 73 7.14 3.22 5.78
N TYR A 74 6.18 3.74 5.03
CA TYR A 74 4.98 4.35 5.56
C TYR A 74 3.76 3.53 5.19
N ILE A 75 2.74 3.57 6.04
CA ILE A 75 1.42 3.03 5.78
C ILE A 75 0.43 4.19 5.68
N LEU A 76 -0.40 4.18 4.64
CA LEU A 76 -1.51 5.11 4.52
C LEU A 76 -2.75 4.46 5.17
N ASP A 77 -3.19 5.03 6.29
CA ASP A 77 -4.39 4.60 7.02
C ASP A 77 -5.32 5.79 7.30
N SER A 78 -6.41 5.59 8.05
CA SER A 78 -7.38 6.64 8.35
C SER A 78 -6.82 7.80 9.19
N LYS A 79 -5.65 7.63 9.81
CA LYS A 79 -4.93 8.68 10.54
C LYS A 79 -3.92 9.41 9.65
N GLY A 80 -3.84 9.07 8.37
CA GLY A 80 -2.90 9.65 7.41
C GLY A 80 -1.70 8.74 7.15
N LEU A 81 -0.55 9.37 6.90
CA LEU A 81 0.69 8.67 6.57
C LEU A 81 1.50 8.39 7.85
N ARG A 82 1.57 7.12 8.26
CA ARG A 82 2.24 6.70 9.49
C ARG A 82 3.48 5.87 9.19
N PRO A 83 4.62 6.09 9.88
CA PRO A 83 5.79 5.24 9.70
C PRO A 83 5.54 3.83 10.27
N ILE A 84 6.02 2.82 9.57
CA ILE A 84 6.11 1.44 10.05
C ILE A 84 7.32 1.33 10.96
N LYS A 85 7.17 0.60 12.08
CA LYS A 85 8.27 0.36 13.01
C LYS A 85 9.44 -0.33 12.32
N LYS A 86 10.65 0.24 12.47
CA LYS A 86 11.90 -0.42 12.10
C LYS A 86 12.21 -1.53 13.09
N ILE A 87 12.43 -2.73 12.58
CA ILE A 87 12.72 -3.93 13.35
C ILE A 87 13.91 -4.61 12.71
N LYS A 88 14.88 -5.00 13.53
CA LYS A 88 15.97 -5.87 13.10
C LYS A 88 15.44 -7.29 12.95
N ILE A 89 15.61 -7.87 11.77
CA ILE A 89 15.03 -9.18 11.45
C ILE A 89 16.14 -10.19 11.22
N THR A 90 16.05 -11.32 11.92
CA THR A 90 16.93 -12.46 11.70
C THR A 90 16.20 -13.58 10.97
N LEU A 91 16.96 -14.46 10.31
CA LEU A 91 16.42 -15.69 9.72
C LEU A 91 15.70 -16.56 10.76
N ASN A 92 16.16 -16.54 12.02
CA ASN A 92 15.50 -17.28 13.11
C ASN A 92 14.13 -16.69 13.42
N ASN A 93 13.99 -15.37 13.57
CA ASN A 93 12.68 -14.75 13.84
C ASN A 93 11.65 -15.08 12.75
N ILE A 94 12.10 -15.06 11.48
CA ILE A 94 11.26 -15.40 10.34
C ILE A 94 10.84 -16.88 10.38
N LYS A 95 11.81 -17.79 10.57
CA LYS A 95 11.57 -19.24 10.62
C LYS A 95 10.68 -19.65 11.80
N MET A 96 10.84 -19.00 12.95
CA MET A 96 10.00 -19.21 14.15
C MET A 96 8.65 -18.51 14.07
N LYS A 97 8.41 -17.75 12.99
CA LYS A 97 7.20 -17.02 12.70
C LYS A 97 6.83 -15.94 13.74
N GLU A 98 7.83 -15.21 14.21
CA GLU A 98 7.70 -14.20 15.26
C GLU A 98 7.31 -12.82 14.69
N TYR A 99 6.06 -12.70 14.24
CA TYR A 99 5.54 -11.48 13.58
C TYR A 99 4.56 -10.69 14.45
N GLY A 100 4.46 -11.01 15.74
CA GLY A 100 3.48 -10.40 16.65
C GLY A 100 3.56 -8.87 16.64
N SER A 101 4.78 -8.34 16.66
CA SER A 101 5.08 -6.89 16.69
C SER A 101 5.05 -6.19 15.34
N TRP A 102 4.82 -6.91 14.24
CA TRP A 102 4.79 -6.36 12.89
C TRP A 102 3.42 -5.75 12.59
N GLU A 103 3.41 -4.74 11.72
CA GLU A 103 2.22 -4.02 11.29
C GLU A 103 1.33 -4.89 10.41
N ASP A 104 0.02 -4.84 10.63
CA ASP A 104 -0.96 -5.43 9.71
C ASP A 104 -1.02 -4.57 8.44
N ILE A 105 -0.90 -5.21 7.28
CA ILE A 105 -0.79 -4.55 5.97
C ILE A 105 -1.82 -5.05 4.95
N TRP A 106 -2.76 -5.88 5.36
CA TRP A 106 -3.72 -6.46 4.43
C TRP A 106 -4.64 -5.36 3.89
N ASN A 107 -4.71 -5.23 2.56
CA ASN A 107 -5.45 -4.18 1.85
C ASN A 107 -5.07 -2.75 2.32
N LYS A 108 -3.83 -2.55 2.77
CA LYS A 108 -3.28 -1.24 3.09
C LYS A 108 -2.22 -0.86 2.07
N LEU A 109 -2.10 0.43 1.79
CA LEU A 109 -1.08 0.95 0.90
C LEU A 109 0.19 1.24 1.70
N LEU A 110 1.29 0.61 1.30
CA LEU A 110 2.63 0.90 1.82
C LEU A 110 3.33 1.85 0.84
N ILE A 111 4.10 2.79 1.37
CA ILE A 111 4.75 3.84 0.60
C ILE A 111 6.22 3.90 1.01
N ILE A 112 7.10 3.86 0.01
CA ILE A 112 8.52 4.16 0.14
C ILE A 112 8.79 5.39 -0.72
N ARG A 113 9.27 6.47 -0.09
CA ARG A 113 9.50 7.75 -0.77
C ARG A 113 10.85 7.76 -1.48
N GLY A 114 10.87 8.32 -2.68
CA GLY A 114 12.08 8.72 -3.40
C GLY A 114 12.23 10.24 -3.41
N ARG A 115 13.09 10.76 -4.30
CA ARG A 115 13.33 12.21 -4.42
C ARG A 115 12.23 12.91 -5.22
N SER A 116 11.80 12.27 -6.30
CA SER A 116 10.83 12.78 -7.29
C SER A 116 9.64 11.84 -7.51
N SER A 117 9.75 10.58 -7.10
CA SER A 117 8.67 9.60 -7.16
C SER A 117 8.50 8.89 -5.82
N ALA A 118 7.48 8.05 -5.73
CA ALA A 118 7.32 7.09 -4.64
C ALA A 118 7.10 5.69 -5.23
N LEU A 119 7.59 4.68 -4.52
CA LEU A 119 7.20 3.30 -4.74
C LEU A 119 6.03 2.99 -3.81
N VAL A 120 4.89 2.63 -4.37
CA VAL A 120 3.75 2.16 -3.60
C VAL A 120 3.62 0.65 -3.72
N LEU A 121 3.37 0.01 -2.60
CA LEU A 121 3.23 -1.42 -2.49
C LEU A 121 1.87 -1.75 -1.90
N GLY A 122 1.18 -2.66 -2.57
CA GLY A 122 -0.12 -3.14 -2.14
C GLY A 122 -0.08 -4.63 -1.86
N VAL A 123 -0.60 -5.03 -0.70
CA VAL A 123 -0.66 -6.45 -0.32
C VAL A 123 -2.11 -6.91 -0.25
N SER A 124 -2.40 -7.99 -0.97
CA SER A 124 -3.72 -8.62 -0.97
C SER A 124 -3.62 -10.14 -0.97
N ARG A 125 -4.73 -10.79 -0.67
CA ARG A 125 -4.83 -12.25 -0.54
C ARG A 125 -5.97 -12.77 -1.38
N ALA A 126 -5.81 -13.96 -1.94
CA ALA A 126 -6.88 -14.72 -2.59
C ALA A 126 -6.68 -16.22 -2.30
N GLY A 127 -7.47 -16.77 -1.37
CA GLY A 127 -7.28 -18.14 -0.89
C GLY A 127 -5.89 -18.32 -0.27
N SER A 128 -5.13 -19.31 -0.76
CA SER A 128 -3.76 -19.59 -0.32
C SER A 128 -2.69 -18.68 -0.95
N LEU A 129 -3.08 -17.70 -1.77
CA LEU A 129 -2.14 -16.86 -2.52
C LEU A 129 -1.96 -15.48 -1.89
N LEU A 130 -0.70 -15.08 -1.72
CA LEU A 130 -0.26 -13.73 -1.34
C LEU A 130 0.12 -12.98 -2.61
N HIS A 131 -0.55 -11.87 -2.88
CA HIS A 131 -0.24 -10.99 -3.98
C HIS A 131 0.44 -9.73 -3.46
N VAL A 132 1.59 -9.41 -4.04
CA VAL A 132 2.31 -8.16 -3.78
C VAL A 132 2.37 -7.37 -5.07
N ASN A 133 1.72 -6.22 -5.08
CA ASN A 133 1.71 -5.32 -6.21
C ASN A 133 2.63 -4.14 -5.94
N PHE A 134 3.30 -3.68 -7.00
CA PHE A 134 4.27 -2.60 -6.96
C PHE A 134 3.88 -1.61 -8.05
N ALA A 135 3.85 -0.33 -7.72
CA ALA A 135 3.56 0.71 -8.68
C ALA A 135 4.37 1.96 -8.39
N ARG A 136 4.61 2.75 -9.44
CA ARG A 136 5.15 4.10 -9.32
C ARG A 136 4.02 5.02 -8.91
N SER A 137 4.29 5.92 -7.97
CA SER A 137 3.42 7.04 -7.61
C SER A 137 4.25 8.31 -7.47
N ASP A 138 3.62 9.38 -6.99
CA ASP A 138 4.26 10.67 -6.73
C ASP A 138 3.65 11.38 -5.51
N GLU A 139 4.27 12.50 -5.14
CA GLU A 139 3.83 13.28 -3.98
C GLU A 139 2.47 13.96 -4.20
N ALA A 140 2.05 14.21 -5.45
CA ALA A 140 0.75 14.80 -5.73
C ALA A 140 -0.39 13.83 -5.38
N HIS A 141 -0.25 12.55 -5.74
CA HIS A 141 -1.21 11.50 -5.38
C HIS A 141 -1.26 11.26 -3.87
N ILE A 142 -0.10 11.25 -3.20
CA ILE A 142 -0.03 11.11 -1.74
C ILE A 142 -0.72 12.29 -1.06
N LYS A 143 -0.44 13.53 -1.49
CA LYS A 143 -1.09 14.73 -0.94
C LYS A 143 -2.59 14.74 -1.21
N ALA A 144 -3.04 14.35 -2.40
CA ALA A 144 -4.45 14.24 -2.73
C ALA A 144 -5.18 13.26 -1.78
N ALA A 145 -4.56 12.12 -1.48
CA ALA A 145 -5.08 11.16 -0.51
C ALA A 145 -5.20 11.73 0.90
N LEU A 146 -4.16 12.43 1.37
CA LEU A 146 -4.15 13.06 2.70
C LEU A 146 -5.17 14.19 2.81
N ASN A 147 -5.32 15.01 1.77
CA ASN A 147 -6.34 16.07 1.73
C ASN A 147 -7.75 15.47 1.73
N ALA A 148 -7.98 14.41 0.95
CA ALA A 148 -9.26 13.73 0.94
C ALA A 148 -9.60 13.13 2.32
N LEU A 149 -8.62 12.52 3.00
CA LEU A 149 -8.77 12.05 4.39
C LEU A 149 -9.22 13.18 5.33
N GLU A 150 -8.56 14.34 5.29
CA GLU A 150 -8.89 15.47 6.14
C GLU A 150 -10.29 16.02 5.85
N MET A 151 -10.62 16.24 4.58
CA MET A 151 -11.93 16.77 4.17
C MET A 151 -13.05 15.82 4.55
N LEU A 152 -12.87 14.52 4.28
CA LEU A 152 -13.85 13.50 4.60
C LEU A 152 -13.97 13.24 6.11
N GLY A 153 -12.93 13.51 6.89
CA GLY A 153 -12.98 13.48 8.36
C GLY A 153 -13.91 14.53 8.95
N LYS A 154 -14.17 15.63 8.23
CA LYS A 154 -15.16 16.65 8.61
C LYS A 154 -16.60 16.17 8.35
N PHE A 155 -16.80 15.19 7.46
CA PHE A 155 -18.11 14.62 7.16
C PHE A 155 -18.54 13.54 8.16
N GLY A 156 -17.64 12.64 8.56
CA GLY A 156 -17.95 11.50 9.41
C GLY A 156 -16.75 10.58 9.67
N ASP A 157 -17.04 9.34 10.08
CA ASP A 157 -16.01 8.35 10.40
C ASP A 157 -15.33 7.84 9.13
N VAL A 158 -14.00 7.99 9.06
CA VAL A 158 -13.20 7.68 7.88
C VAL A 158 -12.51 6.32 8.00
N SER A 159 -12.54 5.56 6.92
CA SER A 159 -11.78 4.34 6.72
C SER A 159 -11.03 4.37 5.39
N VAL A 160 -9.88 3.71 5.34
CA VAL A 160 -9.04 3.60 4.13
C VAL A 160 -8.79 2.14 3.84
N ALA A 161 -9.00 1.76 2.59
CA ALA A 161 -8.60 0.47 2.06
C ALA A 161 -7.89 0.66 0.73
N CYS A 162 -7.12 -0.32 0.31
CA CYS A 162 -6.50 -0.36 -1.01
C CYS A 162 -6.97 -1.63 -1.71
N SER A 163 -7.55 -1.48 -2.90
CA SER A 163 -7.84 -2.62 -3.78
C SER A 163 -6.55 -3.01 -4.53
N CYS A 164 -5.52 -3.33 -3.74
CA CYS A 164 -4.12 -3.45 -4.13
C CYS A 164 -3.82 -4.49 -5.21
N ARG A 165 -4.73 -5.44 -5.43
CA ARG A 165 -4.64 -6.44 -6.51
C ARG A 165 -4.78 -5.83 -7.91
N LEU A 166 -5.42 -4.67 -8.03
CA LEU A 166 -5.65 -4.03 -9.31
C LEU A 166 -4.39 -3.29 -9.78
N GLY A 167 -4.09 -3.35 -11.07
CA GLY A 167 -2.94 -2.67 -11.69
C GLY A 167 -2.87 -1.16 -11.38
N PRO A 168 -4.00 -0.42 -11.39
CA PRO A 168 -4.03 0.99 -11.01
C PRO A 168 -3.77 1.29 -9.53
N VAL A 169 -3.74 0.29 -8.65
CA VAL A 169 -3.59 0.41 -7.19
C VAL A 169 -4.51 1.49 -6.59
N PRO A 170 -5.85 1.34 -6.71
CA PRO A 170 -6.76 2.31 -6.12
C PRO A 170 -6.72 2.24 -4.59
N ILE A 171 -6.61 3.41 -3.98
CA ILE A 171 -7.02 3.61 -2.60
C ILE A 171 -8.48 4.06 -2.56
N GLU A 172 -9.21 3.56 -1.58
CA GLU A 172 -10.62 3.77 -1.34
C GLU A 172 -10.74 4.41 0.04
N ILE A 173 -11.12 5.69 0.07
CA ILE A 173 -11.35 6.45 1.28
C ILE A 173 -12.86 6.58 1.45
N LEU A 174 -13.40 5.91 2.45
CA LEU A 174 -14.82 5.88 2.75
C LEU A 174 -15.06 6.69 4.02
N SER A 175 -15.94 7.68 3.95
CA SER A 175 -16.44 8.40 5.13
C SER A 175 -17.92 8.16 5.32
N ARG A 176 -18.32 7.83 6.55
CA ARG A 176 -19.68 7.43 6.89
C ARG A 176 -20.27 8.32 7.97
N ARG A 177 -21.52 8.74 7.75
CA ARG A 177 -22.35 9.44 8.74
C ARG A 177 -23.75 8.84 8.74
N LYS A 178 -24.07 8.04 9.77
CA LYS A 178 -25.33 7.28 9.88
C LYS A 178 -25.54 6.35 8.65
N THR A 179 -26.53 6.66 7.83
CA THR A 179 -26.92 5.96 6.59
C THR A 179 -26.28 6.55 5.34
N ASP A 180 -25.55 7.66 5.48
CA ASP A 180 -24.92 8.37 4.37
C ASP A 180 -23.44 8.00 4.33
N TYR A 181 -22.91 7.90 3.12
CA TYR A 181 -21.50 7.59 2.93
C TYR A 181 -20.96 8.25 1.66
N ILE A 182 -19.73 8.74 1.77
CA ILE A 182 -18.97 9.29 0.65
C ILE A 182 -17.77 8.37 0.42
N LEU A 183 -17.62 7.88 -0.80
CA LEU A 183 -16.48 7.08 -1.23
C LEU A 183 -15.66 7.87 -2.25
N VAL A 184 -14.39 8.05 -1.94
CA VAL A 184 -13.37 8.59 -2.84
C VAL A 184 -12.45 7.45 -3.27
N LYS A 185 -12.20 7.31 -4.56
CA LYS A 185 -11.14 6.45 -5.10
C LYS A 185 -10.07 7.28 -5.81
N ILE A 186 -8.82 7.02 -5.46
CA ILE A 186 -7.63 7.63 -6.09
C ILE A 186 -6.76 6.49 -6.59
N TYR A 187 -6.37 6.52 -7.87
CA TYR A 187 -5.54 5.49 -8.47
C TYR A 187 -4.06 5.84 -8.29
N MET A 188 -3.36 5.13 -7.41
CA MET A 188 -2.01 5.53 -6.99
C MET A 188 -0.92 5.24 -8.02
N ASN A 189 -1.18 4.34 -8.97
CA ASN A 189 -0.21 4.02 -10.02
C ASN A 189 -0.22 5.09 -11.13
N THR A 190 0.77 5.98 -11.11
CA THR A 190 0.90 7.07 -12.10
C THR A 190 1.23 6.57 -13.50
N ALA A 191 1.73 5.34 -13.64
CA ALA A 191 2.03 4.74 -14.93
C ALA A 191 0.82 4.05 -15.58
N SER A 192 -0.35 4.07 -14.92
CA SER A 192 -1.61 3.50 -15.41
C SER A 192 -2.43 4.57 -16.15
N ASP A 193 -3.23 4.16 -17.15
CA ASP A 193 -4.21 5.04 -17.83
C ASP A 193 -5.27 5.66 -16.88
N HIS A 194 -5.38 5.10 -15.68
CA HIS A 194 -6.23 5.58 -14.61
C HIS A 194 -5.52 6.49 -13.60
N GLY A 195 -4.19 6.65 -13.65
CA GLY A 195 -3.40 7.34 -12.63
C GLY A 195 -3.94 8.74 -12.33
N ASP A 196 -4.20 9.53 -13.38
CA ASP A 196 -4.73 10.89 -13.22
C ASP A 196 -6.23 10.97 -12.95
N ARG A 197 -6.93 9.84 -12.76
CA ARG A 197 -8.39 9.81 -12.55
C ARG A 197 -8.74 9.71 -11.07
N VAL A 198 -9.90 10.22 -10.72
CA VAL A 198 -10.54 9.99 -9.42
C VAL A 198 -12.02 9.69 -9.59
N LEU A 199 -12.59 9.05 -8.58
CA LEU A 199 -14.01 8.77 -8.48
C LEU A 199 -14.51 9.23 -7.11
N VAL A 200 -15.57 10.01 -7.09
CA VAL A 200 -16.26 10.42 -5.85
C VAL A 200 -17.72 10.00 -5.96
N ILE A 201 -18.21 9.26 -4.97
CA ILE A 201 -19.61 8.79 -4.92
C ILE A 201 -20.21 9.22 -3.59
N ARG A 202 -21.38 9.87 -3.64
CA ARG A 202 -22.25 10.05 -2.48
C ARG A 202 -23.39 9.06 -2.54
N TRP A 203 -23.58 8.36 -1.43
CA TRP A 203 -24.69 7.46 -1.21
C TRP A 203 -25.49 7.88 0.02
N ALA A 204 -26.80 7.67 -0.02
CA ALA A 204 -27.70 7.86 1.10
C ALA A 204 -28.84 6.84 1.02
N GLY A 205 -29.14 6.16 2.14
CA GLY A 205 -30.26 5.22 2.22
C GLY A 205 -30.18 4.06 1.20
N GLY A 206 -28.98 3.64 0.82
CA GLY A 206 -28.75 2.56 -0.17
C GLY A 206 -28.77 3.00 -1.64
N ASN A 207 -29.00 4.28 -1.93
CA ASN A 207 -29.08 4.81 -3.30
C ASN A 207 -27.87 5.69 -3.64
N ILE A 208 -27.44 5.65 -4.90
CA ILE A 208 -26.40 6.55 -5.42
C ILE A 208 -27.05 7.90 -5.65
N TYR A 209 -26.70 8.89 -4.84
CA TYR A 209 -27.20 10.26 -5.01
C TYR A 209 -26.38 11.01 -6.06
N LYS A 210 -25.05 10.80 -6.04
CA LYS A 210 -24.14 11.52 -6.93
C LYS A 210 -22.91 10.69 -7.23
N ARG A 211 -22.42 10.79 -8.47
CA ARG A 211 -21.22 10.12 -8.94
C ARG A 211 -20.44 11.06 -9.84
N LEU A 212 -19.22 11.39 -9.44
CA LEU A 212 -18.30 12.28 -10.14
C LEU A 212 -17.05 11.49 -10.52
N VAL A 213 -16.64 11.60 -11.79
CA VAL A 213 -15.42 11.00 -12.31
C VAL A 213 -14.70 12.06 -13.12
N GLY A 214 -13.43 12.25 -12.86
CA GLY A 214 -12.64 13.29 -13.51
C GLY A 214 -11.18 13.21 -13.13
N SER A 215 -10.48 14.32 -13.24
CA SER A 215 -9.04 14.38 -12.98
C SER A 215 -8.71 14.48 -11.48
N LEU A 216 -7.51 14.05 -11.09
CA LEU A 216 -7.00 14.21 -9.73
C LEU A 216 -7.04 15.67 -9.24
N ASN A 217 -6.82 16.62 -10.15
CA ASN A 217 -6.86 18.06 -9.87
C ASN A 217 -8.27 18.56 -9.48
N GLU A 218 -9.32 17.84 -9.85
CA GLU A 218 -10.71 18.18 -9.52
C GLU A 218 -11.19 17.53 -8.21
N LEU A 219 -10.36 16.70 -7.57
CA LEU A 219 -10.76 15.89 -6.42
C LEU A 219 -11.38 16.71 -5.29
N ASN A 220 -10.72 17.79 -4.85
CA ASN A 220 -11.21 18.61 -3.75
C ASN A 220 -12.57 19.24 -4.09
N LYS A 221 -12.71 19.76 -5.31
CA LYS A 221 -13.98 20.31 -5.81
C LYS A 221 -15.07 19.24 -5.79
N PHE A 222 -14.78 18.02 -6.25
CA PHE A 222 -15.75 16.92 -6.22
C PHE A 222 -16.16 16.53 -4.82
N ILE A 223 -15.22 16.52 -3.85
CA ILE A 223 -15.53 16.24 -2.44
C ILE A 223 -16.42 17.34 -1.86
N GLU A 224 -16.10 18.61 -2.08
CA GLU A 224 -16.92 19.75 -1.64
C GLU A 224 -18.34 19.72 -2.20
N GLU A 225 -18.49 19.28 -3.46
CA GLU A 225 -19.78 19.16 -4.13
C GLU A 225 -20.69 18.04 -3.58
N VAL A 226 -20.12 17.15 -2.75
CA VAL A 226 -20.81 15.98 -2.19
C VAL A 226 -20.82 15.91 -0.67
N ILE A 227 -20.21 16.84 0.07
CA ILE A 227 -20.33 16.94 1.53
C ILE A 227 -21.62 17.68 1.88
#